data_AF-W6N8S0-F1
#
_entry.id   AF-W6N8S0-F1
#
_cell.length_a   1.000
_cell.length_b   1.000
_cell.length_c   1.000
_cell.angle_alpha   90.00
_cell.angle_beta   90.00
_cell.angle_gamma   90.00
#
_symmetry.space_group_name_H-M   'P 1'
#
loop_
_entity.id
_entity.type
_entity.pdbx_description
1 polymer ?
#
loop_
_entity_poly.entity_id
_entity_poly.type
_entity_poly.pdbx_seq_one_letter_code
_entity_poly.pdbx_strand_id
1 'polypeptide(L)'
;MLILLATVCLELLTPSWVTATYCPPDNGMTDEVRAVFVYQHNHYRSLAARGLLKNKLGGYVPKAARMKKVSYDCEVEKNMMEYAKKCIVKHNPEADRNYWGQNLWATGARNMSKTMLQNRPLLGGLVRMAGHFSEVVWQESDKIGCAVVWCPGMTFVGCEYNPGGNWPGYAPYEIGDPCTTDEDCQCKGCVCSRDEALCIPPGYVPLHTVPTTTTTTTTTKKPTTTTTTPTTTTTKPLYVGESPDIKSTVSCPGLNNGMTDEVREMFLN
;
A
#
# COMPACT_ATOMS: atom_id res chain seq x y z
N MET A 1 -67.91 -25.82 3.59
CA MET A 1 -66.61 -26.46 3.30
C MET A 1 -65.94 -25.65 2.19
N LEU A 2 -65.15 -24.63 2.55
CA LEU A 2 -64.33 -23.85 1.64
C LEU A 2 -62.92 -23.85 2.25
N ILE A 3 -61.96 -24.51 1.59
CA ILE A 3 -60.58 -24.61 2.06
C ILE A 3 -59.78 -23.55 1.32
N LEU A 4 -59.39 -22.49 2.02
CA LEU A 4 -58.40 -21.51 1.57
C LEU A 4 -57.00 -22.11 1.79
N LEU A 5 -56.29 -22.44 0.71
CA LEU A 5 -54.88 -22.80 0.76
C LEU A 5 -54.05 -21.51 0.74
N ALA A 6 -53.54 -21.10 1.91
CA ALA A 6 -52.52 -20.07 2.02
C ALA A 6 -51.13 -20.71 1.88
N THR A 7 -50.51 -20.54 0.71
CA THR A 7 -49.09 -20.88 0.48
C THR A 7 -48.22 -19.82 1.17
N VAL A 8 -47.65 -20.17 2.33
CA VAL A 8 -46.61 -19.37 2.98
C VAL A 8 -45.30 -19.65 2.24
N CYS A 9 -44.88 -18.71 1.38
CA CYS A 9 -43.55 -18.70 0.79
C CYS A 9 -42.56 -18.26 1.88
N LEU A 10 -41.85 -19.20 2.48
CA LEU A 10 -40.73 -18.91 3.37
C LEU A 10 -39.52 -18.57 2.50
N GLU A 11 -39.42 -17.31 2.07
CA GLU A 11 -38.18 -16.79 1.51
C GLU A 11 -37.15 -16.66 2.64
N LEU A 12 -36.16 -17.56 2.63
CA LEU A 12 -34.96 -17.43 3.44
C LEU A 12 -34.15 -16.22 2.94
N LEU A 13 -34.46 -15.04 3.48
CA LEU A 13 -33.59 -13.87 3.39
C LEU A 13 -32.36 -14.14 4.27
N THR A 14 -31.33 -14.79 3.73
CA THR A 14 -30.02 -14.79 4.37
C THR A 14 -29.44 -13.37 4.23
N PRO A 15 -29.12 -12.66 5.33
CA PRO A 15 -28.43 -11.39 5.25
C PRO A 15 -27.00 -11.66 4.76
N SER A 16 -26.76 -11.47 3.46
CA SER A 16 -25.43 -11.56 2.88
C SER A 16 -24.63 -10.33 3.29
N TRP A 17 -24.08 -10.33 4.50
CA TRP A 17 -23.00 -9.43 4.86
C TRP A 17 -21.72 -10.01 4.25
N VAL A 18 -21.61 -9.94 2.92
CA VAL A 18 -20.32 -10.12 2.26
C VAL A 18 -19.52 -8.88 2.67
N THR A 19 -18.56 -9.07 3.57
CA THR A 19 -17.56 -8.03 3.87
C THR A 19 -16.89 -7.68 2.55
N ALA A 20 -17.06 -6.45 2.07
CA ALA A 20 -16.44 -6.00 0.84
C ALA A 20 -14.91 -6.13 0.97
N THR A 21 -14.31 -7.03 0.19
CA THR A 21 -12.86 -7.19 0.08
C THR A 21 -12.27 -6.00 -0.68
N TYR A 22 -11.09 -5.52 -0.28
CA TYR A 22 -10.51 -4.30 -0.83
C TYR A 22 -10.21 -4.40 -2.34
N CYS A 23 -9.56 -5.47 -2.77
CA CYS A 23 -9.47 -5.87 -4.18
C CYS A 23 -10.09 -7.26 -4.36
N PRO A 24 -10.45 -7.66 -5.61
CA PRO A 24 -10.93 -9.00 -5.89
C PRO A 24 -10.03 -10.09 -5.27
N PRO A 25 -10.59 -11.09 -4.56
CA PRO A 25 -9.80 -12.11 -3.87
C PRO A 25 -9.39 -13.31 -4.74
N ASP A 26 -9.66 -13.27 -6.05
CA ASP A 26 -9.57 -14.38 -7.00
C ASP A 26 -8.13 -14.75 -7.41
N ASN A 27 -7.14 -13.92 -7.06
CA ASN A 27 -5.73 -14.12 -7.40
C ASN A 27 -4.87 -14.62 -6.22
N GLY A 28 -5.50 -14.90 -5.07
CA GLY A 28 -4.83 -15.37 -3.86
C GLY A 28 -4.02 -14.31 -3.11
N MET A 29 -4.17 -13.02 -3.45
CA MET A 29 -3.78 -11.90 -2.58
C MET A 29 -4.96 -11.59 -1.66
N THR A 30 -4.77 -11.77 -0.35
CA THR A 30 -5.78 -11.37 0.65
C THR A 30 -5.49 -9.96 1.15
N ASP A 31 -6.48 -9.30 1.74
CA ASP A 31 -6.31 -7.96 2.31
C ASP A 31 -5.24 -7.93 3.41
N GLU A 32 -5.07 -9.03 4.15
CA GLU A 32 -3.97 -9.20 5.10
C GLU A 32 -2.60 -9.13 4.41
N VAL A 33 -2.42 -9.82 3.29
CA VAL A 33 -1.17 -9.80 2.52
C VAL A 33 -0.93 -8.42 1.91
N ARG A 34 -1.96 -7.77 1.37
CA ARG A 34 -1.87 -6.39 0.87
C ARG A 34 -1.44 -5.43 1.99
N ALA A 35 -2.00 -5.60 3.18
CA ALA A 35 -1.64 -4.80 4.35
C ALA A 35 -0.17 -5.00 4.76
N VAL A 36 0.38 -6.20 4.62
CA VAL A 36 1.84 -6.43 4.80
C VAL A 36 2.66 -5.52 3.88
N PHE A 37 2.34 -5.50 2.59
CA PHE A 37 3.08 -4.69 1.62
C PHE A 37 2.97 -3.20 1.92
N VAL A 38 1.75 -2.68 2.13
CA VAL A 38 1.55 -1.25 2.45
C VAL A 38 2.24 -0.86 3.74
N TYR A 39 2.11 -1.67 4.80
CA TYR A 39 2.72 -1.41 6.09
C TYR A 39 4.24 -1.27 5.95
N GLN A 40 4.88 -2.24 5.31
CA GLN A 40 6.33 -2.28 5.26
C GLN A 40 6.92 -1.22 4.31
N HIS A 41 6.25 -0.90 3.19
CA HIS A 41 6.63 0.23 2.35
C HIS A 41 6.57 1.53 3.13
N ASN A 42 5.44 1.82 3.79
CA ASN A 42 5.29 3.04 4.59
C ASN A 42 6.24 3.06 5.80
N HIS A 43 6.55 1.90 6.39
CA HIS A 43 7.55 1.80 7.45
C HIS A 43 8.94 2.23 6.97
N TYR A 44 9.42 1.70 5.83
CA TYR A 44 10.72 2.11 5.27
C TYR A 44 10.71 3.57 4.81
N ARG A 45 9.63 4.05 4.19
CA ARG A 45 9.49 5.46 3.81
C ARG A 45 9.55 6.38 5.03
N SER A 46 8.88 6.01 6.13
CA SER A 46 8.92 6.76 7.38
C SER A 46 10.30 6.76 8.03
N LEU A 47 11.01 5.63 8.01
CA LEU A 47 12.40 5.56 8.50
C LEU A 47 13.34 6.39 7.63
N ALA A 48 13.17 6.38 6.30
CA ALA A 48 13.94 7.20 5.38
C ALA A 48 13.69 8.68 5.61
N ALA A 49 12.42 9.09 5.67
CA ALA A 49 12.02 10.47 5.90
C ALA A 49 12.64 11.04 7.18
N ARG A 50 12.67 10.24 8.25
CA ARG A 50 13.28 10.63 9.54
C ARG A 50 14.81 10.51 9.59
N GLY A 51 15.46 10.03 8.53
CA GLY A 51 16.91 9.82 8.49
C GLY A 51 17.38 8.72 9.44
N LEU A 52 16.60 7.66 9.61
CA LEU A 52 16.86 6.56 10.55
C LEU A 52 17.36 5.28 9.87
N LEU A 53 17.39 5.23 8.54
CA LEU A 53 17.95 4.10 7.80
C LEU A 53 19.46 4.26 7.64
N LYS A 54 20.20 3.25 8.09
CA LYS A 54 21.65 3.21 7.89
C LYS A 54 21.96 3.00 6.42
N ASN A 55 22.86 3.79 5.87
CA ASN A 55 23.41 3.53 4.55
C ASN A 55 24.50 2.42 4.63
N LYS A 56 24.89 1.86 3.48
CA LYS A 56 25.97 0.85 3.44
C LYS A 56 27.37 1.45 3.60
N LEU A 57 27.51 2.75 3.32
CA LEU A 57 28.79 3.47 3.28
C LEU A 57 29.22 4.08 4.64
N GLY A 58 28.38 3.96 5.67
CA GLY A 58 28.53 4.63 6.97
C GLY A 58 27.64 5.87 7.10
N GLY A 59 26.92 5.98 8.22
CA GLY A 59 25.94 7.05 8.46
C GLY A 59 24.49 6.64 8.16
N TYR A 60 23.64 7.64 7.95
CA TYR A 60 22.21 7.47 7.70
C TYR A 60 21.81 8.13 6.38
N VAL A 61 20.70 7.68 5.81
CA VAL A 61 20.09 8.36 4.67
C VAL A 61 19.67 9.79 5.05
N PRO A 62 19.73 10.77 4.13
CA PRO A 62 19.27 12.11 4.41
C PRO A 62 17.77 12.11 4.72
N LYS A 63 17.30 13.03 5.56
CA LYS A 63 15.88 13.21 5.82
C LYS A 63 15.14 13.64 4.54
N ALA A 64 13.86 13.27 4.44
CA ALA A 64 13.01 13.65 3.32
C ALA A 64 12.03 14.74 3.74
N ALA A 65 11.91 15.80 2.94
CA ALA A 65 11.07 16.94 3.25
C ALA A 65 9.57 16.59 3.25
N ARG A 66 9.14 15.76 2.29
CA ARG A 66 7.72 15.51 2.01
C ARG A 66 7.45 14.13 1.39
N MET A 67 8.04 13.10 1.99
CA MET A 67 7.84 11.71 1.56
C MET A 67 6.35 11.34 1.56
N LYS A 68 5.76 11.00 0.40
CA LYS A 68 4.34 10.63 0.33
C LYS A 68 4.07 9.29 1.02
N LYS A 69 2.88 9.11 1.60
CA LYS A 69 2.40 7.80 2.09
C LYS A 69 1.81 7.00 0.92
N VAL A 70 2.22 5.74 0.76
CA VAL A 70 1.67 4.87 -0.29
C VAL A 70 0.38 4.20 0.15
N SER A 71 -0.57 4.09 -0.77
CA SER A 71 -1.81 3.30 -0.64
C SER A 71 -1.81 2.13 -1.62
N TYR A 72 -2.67 1.15 -1.39
CA TYR A 72 -2.77 -0.02 -2.27
C TYR A 72 -3.70 0.26 -3.45
N ASP A 73 -3.30 -0.19 -4.63
CA ASP A 73 -4.05 -0.03 -5.87
C ASP A 73 -4.28 -1.38 -6.55
N CYS A 74 -5.56 -1.69 -6.79
CA CYS A 74 -5.98 -2.98 -7.33
C CYS A 74 -5.61 -3.17 -8.81
N GLU A 75 -5.55 -2.11 -9.61
CA GLU A 75 -5.14 -2.21 -11.01
C GLU A 75 -3.64 -2.40 -11.13
N VAL A 76 -2.87 -1.76 -10.25
CA VAL A 76 -1.42 -2.02 -10.12
C VAL A 76 -1.15 -3.46 -9.66
N GLU A 77 -1.92 -3.98 -8.69
CA GLU A 77 -1.82 -5.39 -8.28
C GLU A 77 -2.13 -6.33 -9.45
N LYS A 78 -3.22 -6.06 -10.17
CA LYS A 78 -3.67 -6.89 -11.28
C LYS A 78 -2.59 -7.00 -12.36
N ASN A 79 -2.00 -5.87 -12.76
CA ASN A 79 -0.92 -5.85 -13.75
C ASN A 79 0.30 -6.67 -13.30
N MET A 80 0.79 -6.41 -12.08
CA MET A 80 1.90 -7.16 -11.50
C MET A 80 1.58 -8.65 -11.35
N MET A 81 0.35 -9.01 -10.99
CA MET A 81 -0.09 -10.40 -10.85
C MET A 81 -0.13 -11.14 -12.19
N GLU A 82 -0.64 -10.49 -13.24
CA GLU A 82 -0.64 -11.05 -14.60
C GLU A 82 0.79 -11.34 -15.09
N TYR A 83 1.74 -10.44 -14.77
CA TYR A 83 3.15 -10.67 -15.08
C TYR A 83 3.77 -11.77 -14.21
N ALA A 84 3.54 -11.74 -12.90
CA ALA A 84 4.12 -12.68 -11.95
C ALA A 84 3.74 -14.14 -12.23
N LYS A 85 2.52 -14.38 -12.74
CA LYS A 85 2.06 -15.71 -13.17
C LYS A 85 2.88 -16.33 -14.30
N LYS A 86 3.64 -15.53 -15.06
CA LYS A 86 4.57 -16.03 -16.08
C LYS A 86 5.82 -16.68 -15.48
N CYS A 87 6.09 -16.47 -14.18
CA CYS A 87 7.23 -17.06 -13.47
C CYS A 87 8.59 -16.70 -14.08
N ILE A 88 8.72 -15.48 -14.61
CA ILE A 88 9.95 -14.92 -15.17
C ILE A 88 10.46 -13.85 -14.22
N VAL A 89 11.61 -14.10 -13.57
CA VAL A 89 12.24 -13.14 -12.63
C VAL A 89 13.15 -12.18 -13.40
N LYS A 90 12.55 -11.37 -14.25
CA LYS A 90 13.19 -10.32 -15.06
C LYS A 90 12.17 -9.20 -15.23
N HIS A 91 12.60 -7.95 -15.38
CA HIS A 91 11.66 -6.88 -15.72
C HIS A 91 11.02 -7.10 -17.10
N ASN A 92 9.70 -6.91 -17.20
CA ASN A 92 9.01 -6.71 -18.49
C ASN A 92 9.33 -5.33 -19.07
N PRO A 93 9.07 -5.13 -20.39
CA PRO A 93 9.08 -3.81 -21.00
C PRO A 93 8.23 -2.81 -20.22
N GLU A 94 8.66 -1.56 -20.14
CA GLU A 94 7.96 -0.50 -19.38
C GLU A 94 6.52 -0.28 -19.89
N ALA A 95 6.32 -0.37 -21.21
CA ALA A 95 5.00 -0.25 -21.82
C ALA A 95 4.02 -1.33 -21.34
N ASP A 96 4.51 -2.53 -20.99
CA ASP A 96 3.70 -3.64 -20.49
C ASP A 96 3.33 -3.47 -19.00
N ARG A 97 3.85 -2.43 -18.35
CA ARG A 97 3.55 -2.08 -16.95
C ARG A 97 3.13 -0.63 -16.81
N ASN A 98 2.53 -0.04 -17.85
CA ASN A 98 2.03 1.33 -17.86
C ASN A 98 3.10 2.38 -17.44
N TYR A 99 4.38 2.10 -17.71
CA TYR A 99 5.53 2.92 -17.27
C TYR A 99 5.64 3.07 -15.73
N TRP A 100 5.01 2.19 -14.97
CA TRP A 100 5.19 2.07 -13.54
C TRP A 100 6.57 1.50 -13.19
N GLY A 101 7.04 1.83 -12.00
CA GLY A 101 8.25 1.22 -11.45
C GLY A 101 7.99 -0.23 -11.08
N GLN A 102 9.03 -1.02 -10.88
CA GLN A 102 8.89 -2.43 -10.56
C GLN A 102 10.06 -2.95 -9.73
N ASN A 103 9.75 -3.71 -8.69
CA ASN A 103 10.71 -4.48 -7.92
C ASN A 103 10.36 -5.96 -7.97
N LEU A 104 11.35 -6.81 -8.27
CA LEU A 104 11.15 -8.24 -8.46
C LEU A 104 12.08 -9.03 -7.55
N TRP A 105 11.57 -10.06 -6.90
CA TRP A 105 12.38 -10.90 -6.01
C TRP A 105 11.87 -12.34 -6.00
N ALA A 106 12.78 -13.31 -5.90
CA ALA A 106 12.40 -14.71 -5.80
C ALA A 106 13.28 -15.50 -4.82
N THR A 107 12.73 -16.61 -4.33
CA THR A 107 13.44 -17.60 -3.50
C THR A 107 13.10 -19.01 -3.91
N GLY A 108 14.06 -19.93 -3.77
CA GLY A 108 13.84 -21.37 -3.97
C GLY A 108 12.92 -22.02 -2.93
N ALA A 109 12.62 -21.33 -1.83
CA ALA A 109 11.61 -21.79 -0.88
C ALA A 109 10.22 -21.78 -1.53
N ARG A 110 9.59 -22.95 -1.58
CA ARG A 110 8.31 -23.17 -2.26
C ARG A 110 7.15 -22.89 -1.32
N ASN A 111 6.00 -22.50 -1.89
CA ASN A 111 4.74 -22.34 -1.17
C ASN A 111 4.86 -21.50 0.11
N MET A 112 5.69 -20.46 0.08
CA MET A 112 5.91 -19.65 1.28
C MET A 112 4.61 -18.96 1.69
N SER A 113 4.37 -18.89 3.00
CA SER A 113 3.25 -18.15 3.54
C SER A 113 3.34 -16.68 3.13
N LYS A 114 2.28 -16.20 2.48
CA LYS A 114 2.18 -14.82 2.01
C LYS A 114 2.09 -13.83 3.18
N THR A 115 1.58 -14.23 4.34
CA THR A 115 1.49 -13.33 5.52
C THR A 115 2.83 -13.25 6.26
N MET A 116 3.65 -14.31 6.20
CA MET A 116 5.01 -14.34 6.74
C MET A 116 6.00 -13.46 5.96
N LEU A 117 5.54 -12.77 4.90
CA LEU A 117 6.24 -11.68 4.21
C LEU A 117 6.77 -10.60 5.14
N GLN A 118 6.07 -10.34 6.27
CA GLN A 118 6.49 -9.37 7.29
C GLN A 118 7.83 -9.76 7.95
N ASN A 119 8.13 -11.06 8.06
CA ASN A 119 9.25 -11.58 8.84
C ASN A 119 10.58 -11.61 8.07
N ARG A 120 10.90 -10.54 7.34
CA ARG A 120 12.22 -10.09 6.83
C ARG A 120 12.88 -10.67 5.55
N PRO A 121 12.93 -11.97 5.16
CA PRO A 121 13.75 -12.34 4.00
C PRO A 121 13.12 -11.92 2.67
N LEU A 122 11.78 -11.92 2.59
CA LEU A 122 11.05 -11.60 1.37
C LEU A 122 11.07 -10.10 1.05
N LEU A 123 10.56 -9.25 1.95
CA LEU A 123 10.62 -7.81 1.71
C LEU A 123 12.03 -7.26 1.87
N GLY A 124 12.87 -7.83 2.73
CA GLY A 124 14.30 -7.54 2.73
C GLY A 124 14.90 -7.73 1.33
N GLY A 125 14.46 -8.73 0.57
CA GLY A 125 14.81 -8.87 -0.85
C GLY A 125 14.44 -7.68 -1.74
N LEU A 126 13.23 -7.13 -1.55
CA LEU A 126 12.73 -5.94 -2.24
C LEU A 126 13.31 -4.62 -1.72
N VAL A 127 14.10 -4.61 -0.63
CA VAL A 127 14.68 -3.37 -0.07
C VAL A 127 16.21 -3.43 0.06
N ARG A 128 16.85 -4.58 -0.22
CA ARG A 128 18.32 -4.76 -0.06
C ARG A 128 19.15 -4.33 -1.26
N MET A 129 18.55 -4.29 -2.45
CA MET A 129 19.19 -3.80 -3.66
C MET A 129 18.94 -2.30 -3.78
N ALA A 130 20.00 -1.53 -4.10
CA ALA A 130 19.96 -0.07 -4.07
C ALA A 130 18.83 0.47 -4.96
N GLY A 131 18.77 0.00 -6.22
CA GLY A 131 17.68 0.33 -7.15
C GLY A 131 16.28 -0.10 -6.70
N HIS A 132 16.15 -1.15 -5.89
CA HIS A 132 14.83 -1.48 -5.33
C HIS A 132 14.45 -0.55 -4.19
N PHE A 133 15.41 -0.23 -3.32
CA PHE A 133 15.19 0.66 -2.20
C PHE A 133 14.81 2.06 -2.67
N SER A 134 15.52 2.61 -3.67
CA SER A 134 15.20 3.92 -4.25
C SER A 134 13.78 3.98 -4.80
N GLU A 135 13.26 2.89 -5.37
CA GLU A 135 11.85 2.81 -5.80
C GLU A 135 10.88 2.80 -4.59
N VAL A 136 11.18 2.00 -3.56
CA VAL A 136 10.37 1.95 -2.33
C VAL A 136 10.25 3.32 -1.66
N VAL A 137 11.32 4.11 -1.68
CA VAL A 137 11.37 5.46 -1.11
C VAL A 137 11.22 6.57 -2.15
N TRP A 138 10.75 6.26 -3.35
CA TRP A 138 10.52 7.28 -4.36
C TRP A 138 9.39 8.20 -3.92
N GLN A 139 9.68 9.49 -3.70
CA GLN A 139 8.77 10.44 -3.06
C GLN A 139 7.43 10.50 -3.78
N GLU A 140 7.45 10.51 -5.10
CA GLU A 140 6.25 10.74 -5.91
C GLU A 140 5.36 9.51 -6.05
N SER A 141 5.88 8.29 -5.84
CA SER A 141 5.09 7.06 -5.85
C SER A 141 4.17 7.02 -4.64
N ASP A 142 2.85 6.98 -4.87
CA ASP A 142 1.83 6.95 -3.82
C ASP A 142 0.81 5.81 -3.96
N LYS A 143 0.95 5.00 -5.02
CA LYS A 143 0.21 3.77 -5.24
C LYS A 143 1.17 2.60 -5.44
N ILE A 144 0.87 1.49 -4.77
CA ILE A 144 1.57 0.22 -4.97
C ILE A 144 0.59 -0.91 -5.23
N GLY A 145 1.02 -1.91 -5.98
CA GLY A 145 0.32 -3.17 -6.17
C GLY A 145 1.31 -4.31 -6.28
N CYS A 146 1.09 -5.38 -5.53
CA CYS A 146 2.06 -6.46 -5.40
C CYS A 146 1.45 -7.83 -5.67
N ALA A 147 2.28 -8.77 -6.10
CA ALA A 147 1.90 -10.14 -6.37
C ALA A 147 2.85 -11.11 -5.68
N VAL A 148 2.27 -12.20 -5.13
CA VAL A 148 3.02 -13.37 -4.68
C VAL A 148 2.50 -14.59 -5.43
N VAL A 149 3.38 -15.22 -6.21
CA VAL A 149 3.07 -16.38 -7.04
C VAL A 149 3.99 -17.53 -6.66
N TRP A 150 3.41 -18.71 -6.45
CA TRP A 150 4.16 -19.94 -6.29
C TRP A 150 4.43 -20.54 -7.67
N CYS A 151 5.67 -20.42 -8.11
CA CYS A 151 6.16 -20.88 -9.39
C CYS A 151 6.79 -22.27 -9.26
N PRO A 152 6.94 -23.03 -10.36
CA PRO A 152 7.72 -24.26 -10.35
C PRO A 152 9.12 -24.02 -9.81
N GLY A 153 9.42 -24.56 -8.63
CA GLY A 153 10.75 -24.46 -8.01
C GLY A 153 11.03 -23.18 -7.22
N MET A 154 10.13 -22.19 -7.17
CA MET A 154 10.39 -20.93 -6.46
C MET A 154 9.11 -20.21 -6.00
N THR A 155 9.23 -19.34 -5.00
CA THR A 155 8.21 -18.31 -4.71
C THR A 155 8.69 -17.00 -5.34
N PHE A 156 7.86 -16.42 -6.21
CA PHE A 156 8.10 -15.14 -6.87
C PHE A 156 7.26 -14.04 -6.22
N VAL A 157 7.90 -12.92 -5.90
CA VAL A 157 7.28 -11.70 -5.40
C VAL A 157 7.61 -10.55 -6.35
N GLY A 158 6.60 -9.78 -6.73
CA GLY A 158 6.78 -8.54 -7.48
C GLY A 158 5.92 -7.43 -6.91
N CYS A 159 6.38 -6.19 -7.01
CA CYS A 159 5.59 -5.00 -6.75
C CYS A 159 5.78 -4.00 -7.89
N GLU A 160 4.70 -3.33 -8.26
CA GLU A 160 4.70 -2.18 -9.17
C GLU A 160 4.30 -0.90 -8.41
N TYR A 161 4.78 0.23 -8.92
CA TYR A 161 4.75 1.53 -8.25
C TYR A 161 4.24 2.60 -9.21
N ASN A 162 3.16 3.30 -8.82
CA ASN A 162 2.53 4.32 -9.62
C ASN A 162 2.49 5.66 -8.86
N PRO A 163 3.00 6.76 -9.45
CA PRO A 163 3.89 6.79 -10.62
C PRO A 163 5.20 6.04 -10.35
N GLY A 164 5.88 5.61 -11.42
CA GLY A 164 7.17 4.94 -11.34
C GLY A 164 8.32 5.89 -11.00
N GLY A 165 9.29 5.39 -10.24
CA GLY A 165 10.48 6.11 -9.85
C GLY A 165 11.74 5.74 -10.64
N ASN A 166 12.89 5.85 -9.97
CA ASN A 166 14.22 5.51 -10.49
C ASN A 166 14.63 6.25 -11.76
N TRP A 167 14.17 7.49 -11.92
CA TRP A 167 14.52 8.32 -13.06
C TRP A 167 16.02 8.69 -13.03
N PRO A 168 16.79 8.37 -14.09
CA PRO A 168 18.22 8.65 -14.12
C PRO A 168 18.53 10.14 -13.88
N GLY A 169 19.42 10.42 -12.94
CA GLY A 169 19.82 11.79 -12.60
C GLY A 169 18.93 12.51 -11.60
N TYR A 170 17.89 11.85 -11.09
CA TYR A 170 17.00 12.40 -10.06
C TYR A 170 17.22 11.71 -8.71
N ALA A 171 17.15 12.50 -7.63
CA ALA A 171 17.14 11.96 -6.28
C ALA A 171 15.82 11.25 -5.99
N PRO A 172 15.80 10.17 -5.18
CA PRO A 172 14.57 9.46 -4.83
C PRO A 172 13.54 10.34 -4.12
N TYR A 173 14.00 11.35 -3.39
CA TYR A 173 13.14 12.28 -2.68
C TYR A 173 13.84 13.62 -2.46
N GLU A 174 13.05 14.65 -2.15
CA GLU A 174 13.57 15.96 -1.81
C GLU A 174 14.18 15.93 -0.41
N ILE A 175 15.46 16.29 -0.30
CA ILE A 175 16.16 16.35 0.98
C ILE A 175 15.69 17.56 1.78
N GLY A 176 15.30 17.34 3.02
CA GLY A 176 14.89 18.41 3.94
C GLY A 176 14.32 17.86 5.24
N ASP A 177 13.91 18.77 6.13
CA ASP A 177 13.25 18.37 7.37
C ASP A 177 11.84 17.82 7.09
N PRO A 178 11.42 16.73 7.77
CA PRO A 178 10.14 16.11 7.55
C PRO A 178 8.97 17.06 7.83
N CYS A 179 7.84 16.78 7.20
CA CYS A 179 6.63 17.54 7.43
C CYS A 179 6.26 17.61 8.92
N THR A 180 5.86 18.79 9.35
CA THR A 180 5.32 19.08 10.69
C THR A 180 3.95 19.73 10.59
N THR A 181 3.65 20.41 9.49
CA THR A 181 2.32 20.91 9.13
C THR A 181 1.89 20.38 7.77
N ASP A 182 0.62 20.55 7.43
CA ASP A 182 0.07 20.09 6.15
C ASP A 182 0.67 20.87 4.98
N GLU A 183 1.06 22.13 5.20
CA GLU A 183 1.70 23.00 4.21
C GLU A 183 3.09 22.52 3.80
N ASP A 184 3.84 21.87 4.71
CA ASP A 184 5.17 21.32 4.42
C ASP A 184 5.15 20.26 3.31
N CYS A 185 4.00 19.61 3.10
CA CYS A 185 3.83 18.62 2.05
C CYS A 185 3.80 19.21 0.64
N GLN A 186 3.55 20.52 0.50
CA GLN A 186 3.53 21.25 -0.77
C GLN A 186 2.68 20.58 -1.87
N CYS A 187 1.58 19.93 -1.49
CA CYS A 187 0.60 19.37 -2.41
C CYS A 187 -0.83 19.68 -1.95
N LYS A 188 -1.72 19.90 -2.93
CA LYS A 188 -3.10 20.33 -2.67
C LYS A 188 -3.89 19.22 -1.98
N GLY A 189 -4.38 19.50 -0.77
CA GLY A 189 -5.20 18.56 0.00
C GLY A 189 -4.42 17.42 0.66
N CYS A 190 -3.09 17.54 0.73
CA CYS A 190 -2.27 16.61 1.49
C CYS A 190 -2.32 16.91 2.99
N VAL A 191 -2.18 15.88 3.81
CA VAL A 191 -2.15 15.98 5.27
C VAL A 191 -0.84 15.39 5.78
N CYS A 192 -0.17 16.05 6.71
CA CYS A 192 1.05 15.54 7.31
C CYS A 192 0.73 14.55 8.44
N SER A 193 1.15 13.30 8.26
CA SER A 193 1.26 12.32 9.35
C SER A 193 2.52 12.61 10.15
N ARG A 194 2.40 13.42 11.21
CA ARG A 194 3.54 13.86 12.04
C ARG A 194 4.31 12.70 12.65
N ASP A 195 3.61 11.68 13.16
CA ASP A 195 4.24 10.53 13.83
C ASP A 195 5.05 9.66 12.85
N GLU A 196 4.61 9.59 11.59
CA GLU A 196 5.28 8.83 10.55
C GLU A 196 6.25 9.68 9.73
N ALA A 197 6.16 11.01 9.81
CA ALA A 197 6.86 11.94 8.94
C ALA A 197 6.55 11.70 7.45
N LEU A 198 5.27 11.44 7.14
CA LEU A 198 4.78 11.15 5.78
C LEU A 198 3.64 12.07 5.38
N CYS A 199 3.65 12.51 4.12
CA CYS A 199 2.57 13.29 3.51
C CYS A 199 1.50 12.36 2.94
N ILE A 200 0.30 12.39 3.52
CA ILE A 200 -0.86 11.61 3.07
C ILE A 200 -1.49 12.33 1.87
N PRO A 201 -1.46 11.74 0.65
CA PRO A 201 -2.05 12.36 -0.54
C PRO A 201 -3.58 12.37 -0.47
N PRO A 202 -4.25 13.28 -1.21
CA PRO A 202 -5.70 13.24 -1.34
C PRO A 202 -6.16 11.90 -1.94
N GLY A 203 -7.25 11.34 -1.42
CA GLY A 203 -7.75 10.02 -1.85
C GLY A 203 -6.93 8.84 -1.34
N TYR A 204 -6.08 9.03 -0.32
CA TYR A 204 -5.49 7.93 0.43
C TYR A 204 -6.58 7.06 1.05
N VAL A 205 -6.57 5.77 0.74
CA VAL A 205 -7.47 4.79 1.33
C VAL A 205 -6.65 3.88 2.24
N PRO A 206 -6.87 3.90 3.56
CA PRO A 206 -6.28 2.91 4.45
C PRO A 206 -6.85 1.54 4.08
N LEU A 207 -5.98 0.54 3.91
CA LEU A 207 -6.44 -0.85 3.97
C LEU A 207 -7.04 -1.05 5.35
N HIS A 208 -8.35 -1.38 5.40
CA HIS A 208 -9.03 -1.64 6.67
C HIS A 208 -8.20 -2.67 7.43
N THR A 209 -7.64 -2.25 8.56
CA THR A 209 -7.02 -3.19 9.47
C THR A 209 -8.11 -4.17 9.85
N VAL A 210 -7.85 -5.46 9.60
CA VAL A 210 -8.65 -6.56 10.17
C VAL A 210 -9.00 -6.15 11.60
N PRO A 211 -10.29 -6.11 12.00
CA PRO A 211 -10.65 -5.70 13.35
C PRO A 211 -9.87 -6.58 14.31
N THR A 212 -8.89 -5.96 14.97
CA THR A 212 -8.14 -6.60 16.04
C THR A 212 -9.18 -6.90 17.09
N THR A 213 -9.58 -8.17 17.19
CA THR A 213 -10.53 -8.63 18.20
C THR A 213 -9.82 -8.45 19.52
N THR A 214 -9.99 -7.27 20.11
CA THR A 214 -9.51 -6.97 21.44
C THR A 214 -10.34 -7.86 22.34
N THR A 215 -9.75 -8.97 22.77
CA THR A 215 -10.35 -9.82 23.80
C THR A 215 -10.38 -8.98 25.06
N THR A 216 -11.48 -8.26 25.27
CA THR A 216 -11.74 -7.58 26.52
C THR A 216 -11.97 -8.66 27.57
N THR A 217 -10.94 -8.96 28.34
CA THR A 217 -11.04 -9.76 29.55
C THR A 217 -12.10 -9.10 30.43
N THR A 218 -13.29 -9.71 30.49
CA THR A 218 -14.41 -9.20 31.26
C THR A 218 -14.14 -9.47 32.73
N THR A 219 -13.49 -8.53 33.42
CA THR A 219 -13.48 -8.52 34.88
C THR A 219 -14.85 -8.05 35.33
N THR A 220 -15.64 -8.97 35.88
CA THR A 220 -17.01 -8.74 36.33
C THR A 220 -17.01 -7.74 37.49
N LYS A 221 -17.36 -6.48 37.22
CA LYS A 221 -17.78 -5.55 38.26
C LYS A 221 -19.12 -4.94 37.87
N LYS A 222 -20.14 -5.35 38.61
CA LYS A 222 -21.51 -4.81 38.67
C LYS A 222 -21.49 -3.28 38.70
N PRO A 223 -22.35 -2.60 37.93
CA PRO A 223 -23.10 -1.52 38.57
C PRO A 223 -24.52 -1.24 38.02
N THR A 224 -25.26 -0.64 38.94
CA THR A 224 -26.63 -0.10 38.99
C THR A 224 -27.00 0.92 37.90
N THR A 225 -28.17 0.70 37.30
CA THR A 225 -29.27 1.60 36.88
C THR A 225 -29.01 2.97 36.20
N THR A 226 -29.35 3.01 34.90
CA THR A 226 -30.18 3.94 34.11
C THR A 226 -29.92 5.45 34.11
N THR A 227 -29.74 6.05 32.91
CA THR A 227 -30.58 7.16 32.36
C THR A 227 -30.32 7.37 30.84
N THR A 228 -31.41 7.52 30.10
CA THR A 228 -31.65 7.65 28.64
C THR A 228 -31.21 8.98 28.01
N THR A 229 -30.95 9.00 26.68
CA THR A 229 -31.43 10.01 25.67
C THR A 229 -31.04 9.54 24.24
N PRO A 230 -31.86 9.81 23.18
CA PRO A 230 -31.81 9.10 21.90
C PRO A 230 -31.00 9.83 20.81
N THR A 231 -30.37 9.09 19.90
CA THR A 231 -29.79 9.67 18.68
C THR A 231 -30.32 8.99 17.44
N THR A 232 -30.97 9.81 16.62
CA THR A 232 -31.60 9.54 15.34
C THR A 232 -30.62 8.94 14.33
N THR A 233 -31.01 7.81 13.72
CA THR A 233 -30.30 7.21 12.58
C THR A 233 -30.97 7.69 11.29
N THR A 234 -30.22 8.38 10.44
CA THR A 234 -30.65 8.68 9.07
C THR A 234 -29.77 7.90 8.10
N THR A 235 -30.40 7.01 7.35
CA THR A 235 -29.78 6.12 6.36
C THR A 235 -29.78 6.68 4.93
N LYS A 236 -28.66 6.46 4.22
CA LYS A 236 -28.47 6.18 2.77
C LYS A 236 -28.72 7.31 1.73
N PRO A 237 -28.31 7.14 0.43
CA PRO A 237 -27.12 6.47 -0.16
C PRO A 237 -26.46 7.24 -1.36
N LEU A 238 -25.39 6.63 -1.89
CA LEU A 238 -24.92 6.60 -3.30
C LEU A 238 -24.14 7.80 -3.87
N TYR A 239 -22.91 7.53 -4.33
CA TYR A 239 -22.57 7.87 -5.72
C TYR A 239 -21.52 6.91 -6.29
N VAL A 240 -21.81 6.46 -7.51
CA VAL A 240 -20.98 5.72 -8.46
C VAL A 240 -20.18 6.76 -9.23
N GLY A 241 -18.87 6.56 -9.42
CA GLY A 241 -18.07 7.44 -10.26
C GLY A 241 -17.00 6.66 -10.99
N GLU A 242 -17.19 6.51 -12.31
CA GLU A 242 -16.17 6.07 -13.26
C GLU A 242 -14.92 6.93 -13.19
N SER A 243 -13.78 6.26 -13.32
CA SER A 243 -12.46 6.87 -13.53
C SER A 243 -12.42 7.52 -14.92
N PRO A 244 -12.14 8.83 -15.05
CA PRO A 244 -11.75 9.36 -16.34
C PRO A 244 -10.32 8.89 -16.66
N ASP A 245 -10.16 8.34 -17.85
CA ASP A 245 -8.87 8.12 -18.52
C ASP A 245 -8.05 9.42 -18.51
N ILE A 246 -7.09 9.53 -17.60
CA ILE A 246 -6.03 10.54 -17.67
C ILE A 246 -4.78 9.85 -18.16
N LYS A 247 -4.54 9.94 -19.46
CA LYS A 247 -3.19 9.90 -20.02
C LYS A 247 -2.41 11.06 -19.40
N SER A 248 -1.76 10.80 -18.28
CA SER A 248 -0.94 11.77 -17.57
C SER A 248 0.43 11.84 -18.27
N THR A 249 0.52 12.70 -19.29
CA THR A 249 1.76 13.41 -19.58
C THR A 249 1.94 14.51 -18.53
N VAL A 250 2.29 14.15 -17.30
CA VAL A 250 2.75 15.13 -16.32
C VAL A 250 4.23 15.38 -16.63
N SER A 251 4.47 16.39 -17.46
CA SER A 251 5.73 17.12 -17.44
C SER A 251 5.90 17.68 -16.04
N CYS A 252 7.02 17.36 -15.38
CA CYS A 252 7.27 17.65 -13.97
C CYS A 252 7.87 19.05 -13.78
N PRO A 253 7.19 20.01 -13.13
CA PRO A 253 7.82 21.17 -12.51
C PRO A 253 7.96 20.90 -11.01
N GLY A 254 9.17 20.62 -10.51
CA GLY A 254 9.42 20.62 -9.06
C GLY A 254 10.45 19.63 -8.49
N LEU A 255 11.07 18.75 -9.28
CA LEU A 255 12.25 18.02 -8.81
C LEU A 255 13.42 19.00 -8.73
N ASN A 256 13.68 19.58 -7.55
CA ASN A 256 14.98 20.16 -7.25
C ASN A 256 16.00 19.02 -7.37
N ASN A 257 16.93 19.12 -8.33
CA ASN A 257 17.63 17.95 -8.83
C ASN A 257 18.37 17.15 -7.77
N GLY A 258 18.73 17.72 -6.60
CA GLY A 258 19.00 17.05 -5.30
C GLY A 258 20.03 15.90 -5.27
N MET A 259 20.53 15.50 -6.42
CA MET A 259 21.26 14.29 -6.70
C MET A 259 22.73 14.65 -6.72
N THR A 260 23.33 14.65 -5.52
CA THR A 260 24.78 14.75 -5.36
C THR A 260 25.43 13.39 -5.61
N ASP A 261 26.75 13.36 -5.82
CA ASP A 261 27.49 12.10 -5.93
C ASP A 261 27.31 11.23 -4.67
N GLU A 262 27.22 11.84 -3.50
CA GLU A 262 26.95 11.14 -2.23
C GLU A 262 25.56 10.50 -2.21
N VAL A 263 24.52 11.20 -2.68
CA VAL A 263 23.15 10.66 -2.79
C VAL A 263 23.12 9.54 -3.84
N ARG A 264 23.83 9.72 -4.96
CA ARG A 264 23.95 8.69 -6.00
C ARG A 264 24.57 7.41 -5.45
N GLU A 265 25.70 7.51 -4.77
CA GLU A 265 26.38 6.38 -4.15
C GLU A 265 25.52 5.69 -3.09
N MET A 266 24.70 6.45 -2.37
CA MET A 266 23.86 5.92 -1.30
C MET A 266 22.66 5.09 -1.79
N PHE A 267 22.06 5.50 -2.91
CA PHE A 267 20.80 4.92 -3.40
C PHE A 267 20.94 4.06 -4.64
N LEU A 268 22.06 4.14 -5.36
CA LEU A 268 22.26 3.39 -6.61
C LEU A 268 23.40 2.36 -6.56
N ASN A 269 24.28 2.40 -5.55
CA ASN A 269 25.40 1.47 -5.37
C ASN A 269 25.29 0.65 -4.05
#